data_AF-A0A916MWI3-F1
#
_entry.id   AF-A0A916MWI3-F1
#
_cell.length_a   1.000
_cell.length_b   1.000
_cell.length_c   1.000
_cell.angle_alpha   90.00
_cell.angle_beta   90.00
_cell.angle_gamma   90.00
#
_symmetry.space_group_name_H-M   'P 1'
#
loop_
_entity.id
_entity.type
_entity.pdbx_description
1 polymer ?
#
loop_
_entity_poly.entity_id
_entity_poly.type
_entity_poly.pdbx_seq_one_letter_code
_entity_poly.pdbx_strand_id
1 'polypeptide(L)'
;MCACNLVRTAVLAVCGAAAIPAAGAYTNNILITGYWPPTNEMIRPFSQNPAQNPSGWQGGNWENRGYNIFSYFPEFPGINSPPYGRGQGDFEVDYQDASADFWRVVGDLQPVAIITFSRGGVNNSSWELESRARKLPLNSWTPDYLAPTRPTPDLPIASEPDNFIRFSSLPMVEIRDAVAAAGLGINAFIDSSNNFGGTFVSEFTSYHSSWYANLHSDPSDPAWCVAGGHIHVGGSTSVAASTLATQVTLRTLIDHVDSIVPAPGGCSLFASTLLLAARRRRHV
;
A
#
# COMPACT_ATOMS: atom_id res chain seq x y z
N MET A 1 68.50 44.68 0.33
CA MET A 1 67.19 45.32 0.12
C MET A 1 66.74 45.05 -1.29
N CYS A 2 65.79 44.12 -1.49
CA CYS A 2 64.67 44.22 -2.44
C CYS A 2 63.92 42.87 -2.41
N ALA A 3 62.70 42.89 -1.87
CA ALA A 3 61.83 41.73 -1.79
C ALA A 3 61.19 41.42 -3.15
N CYS A 4 61.17 40.16 -3.54
CA CYS A 4 60.46 39.65 -4.70
C CYS A 4 59.13 39.04 -4.23
N ASN A 5 58.02 39.73 -4.49
CA ASN A 5 56.67 39.27 -4.15
C ASN A 5 56.18 38.24 -5.18
N LEU A 6 56.10 36.97 -4.77
CA LEU A 6 55.39 35.94 -5.53
C LEU A 6 53.96 35.81 -4.99
N VAL A 7 52.99 36.35 -5.72
CA VAL A 7 51.56 36.17 -5.42
C VAL A 7 51.16 34.75 -5.83
N ARG A 8 50.87 33.89 -4.86
CA ARG A 8 50.23 32.59 -5.09
C ARG A 8 48.71 32.77 -5.03
N THR A 9 48.07 32.80 -6.19
CA THR A 9 46.61 32.68 -6.30
C THR A 9 46.22 31.24 -6.00
N ALA A 10 45.70 30.98 -4.80
CA ALA A 10 45.06 29.71 -4.47
C ALA A 10 43.65 29.72 -5.07
N VAL A 11 43.44 28.95 -6.14
CA VAL A 11 42.09 28.64 -6.63
C VAL A 11 41.47 27.67 -5.63
N LEU A 12 40.62 28.17 -4.73
CA LEU A 12 39.72 27.34 -3.96
C LEU A 12 38.70 26.74 -4.94
N ALA A 13 38.89 25.48 -5.30
CA ALA A 13 37.84 24.68 -5.91
C ALA A 13 36.78 24.44 -4.82
N VAL A 14 35.72 25.25 -4.83
CA VAL A 14 34.51 24.98 -4.06
C VAL A 14 33.85 23.77 -4.74
N CYS A 15 34.12 22.57 -4.20
CA CYS A 15 33.32 21.40 -4.50
C CYS A 15 31.93 21.66 -3.92
N GLY A 16 31.01 22.11 -4.77
CA GLY A 16 29.59 22.06 -4.46
C GLY A 16 29.18 20.60 -4.34
N ALA A 17 29.25 20.05 -3.13
CA ALA A 17 28.48 18.87 -2.80
C ALA A 17 27.02 19.28 -2.95
N ALA A 18 26.39 18.87 -4.05
CA ALA A 18 24.94 18.86 -4.11
C ALA A 18 24.49 18.02 -2.91
N ALA A 19 23.84 18.67 -1.95
CA ALA A 19 23.17 17.97 -0.87
C ALA A 19 22.16 17.05 -1.53
N ILE A 20 22.45 15.75 -1.56
CA ILE A 20 21.44 14.75 -1.83
C ILE A 20 20.37 15.00 -0.75
N PRO A 21 19.12 15.28 -1.12
CA PRO A 21 18.08 15.45 -0.12
C PRO A 21 18.11 14.20 0.76
N ALA A 22 18.15 14.42 2.08
CA ALA A 22 18.07 13.33 3.04
C ALA A 22 16.90 12.43 2.62
N ALA A 23 17.14 11.12 2.51
CA ALA A 23 16.07 10.16 2.29
C ALA A 23 14.96 10.48 3.29
N GLY A 24 13.76 10.78 2.78
CA GLY A 24 12.63 11.16 3.62
C GLY A 24 12.44 10.12 4.73
N ALA A 25 12.01 10.58 5.91
CA ALA A 25 11.74 9.72 7.05
C ALA A 25 10.40 8.96 6.88
N TYR A 26 10.16 8.36 5.70
CA TYR A 26 9.01 7.50 5.45
C TYR A 26 9.30 6.08 5.95
N THR A 27 8.24 5.31 6.21
CA THR A 27 8.38 3.92 6.65
C THR A 27 8.47 2.97 5.45
N ASN A 28 8.95 1.75 5.67
CA ASN A 28 8.86 0.68 4.66
C ASN A 28 7.68 -0.25 4.93
N ASN A 29 6.62 0.28 5.55
CA ASN A 29 5.46 -0.51 5.92
C ASN A 29 4.48 -0.53 4.75
N ILE A 30 3.98 -1.70 4.40
CA ILE A 30 2.89 -1.88 3.44
C ILE A 30 1.69 -2.41 4.21
N LEU A 31 0.57 -1.71 4.10
CA LEU A 31 -0.69 -2.11 4.70
C LEU A 31 -1.51 -2.89 3.67
N ILE A 32 -2.00 -4.06 4.07
CA ILE A 32 -3.05 -4.76 3.33
C ILE A 32 -4.25 -5.01 4.25
N THR A 33 -5.47 -4.87 3.73
CA THR A 33 -6.68 -5.17 4.51
C THR A 33 -7.59 -6.13 3.77
N GLY A 34 -8.49 -6.81 4.49
CA GLY A 34 -9.43 -7.76 3.91
C GLY A 34 -10.75 -7.78 4.65
N TYR A 35 -11.81 -8.26 4.00
CA TYR A 35 -13.13 -8.47 4.60
C TYR A 35 -13.48 -9.96 4.57
N TRP A 36 -14.53 -10.36 3.87
CA TRP A 36 -14.99 -11.74 3.87
C TRP A 36 -14.03 -12.70 3.17
N PRO A 37 -14.08 -14.00 3.51
CA PRO A 37 -13.36 -15.02 2.77
C PRO A 37 -13.64 -14.94 1.25
N PRO A 38 -12.62 -15.06 0.40
CA PRO A 38 -11.26 -15.50 0.75
C PRO A 38 -10.33 -14.39 1.27
N THR A 39 -10.76 -13.13 1.32
CA THR A 39 -9.84 -11.98 1.48
C THR A 39 -9.21 -11.82 2.86
N ASN A 40 -9.91 -12.09 3.97
CA ASN A 40 -9.28 -12.16 5.29
C ASN A 40 -8.30 -13.34 5.39
N GLU A 41 -8.71 -14.53 4.90
CA GLU A 41 -7.90 -15.74 5.00
C GLU A 41 -6.62 -15.64 4.18
N MET A 42 -6.68 -15.05 2.98
CA MET A 42 -5.51 -15.00 2.08
C MET A 42 -4.39 -14.10 2.62
N ILE A 43 -4.74 -13.09 3.42
CA ILE A 43 -3.80 -12.12 4.02
C ILE A 43 -3.46 -12.45 5.48
N ARG A 44 -4.07 -13.48 6.08
CA ARG A 44 -3.83 -13.93 7.46
C ARG A 44 -2.35 -14.10 7.83
N PRO A 45 -1.47 -14.64 6.97
CA PRO A 45 -0.04 -14.78 7.29
C PRO A 45 0.68 -13.45 7.61
N PHE A 46 0.11 -12.31 7.21
CA PHE A 46 0.66 -10.98 7.43
C PHE A 46 0.09 -10.28 8.67
N SER A 47 -0.79 -10.93 9.43
CA SER A 47 -1.30 -10.38 10.70
C SER A 47 -0.29 -10.64 11.82
N GLN A 48 -0.08 -9.63 12.66
CA GLN A 48 0.72 -9.72 13.87
C GLN A 48 -0.10 -10.20 15.08
N ASN A 49 -1.42 -10.28 14.97
CA ASN A 49 -2.28 -10.73 16.04
C ASN A 49 -2.16 -12.25 16.20
N PRO A 50 -1.61 -12.78 17.32
CA PRO A 50 -1.40 -14.21 17.50
C PRO A 50 -2.71 -15.01 17.62
N ALA A 51 -3.84 -14.36 17.94
CA ALA A 51 -5.14 -15.01 17.93
C ALA A 51 -5.64 -15.25 16.48
N GLN A 52 -5.35 -14.33 15.57
CA GLN A 52 -5.70 -14.46 14.14
C GLN A 52 -4.64 -15.29 13.37
N ASN A 53 -3.36 -15.17 13.75
CA ASN A 53 -2.26 -15.82 13.07
C ASN A 53 -1.35 -16.55 14.09
N PRO A 54 -1.78 -17.74 14.57
CA PRO A 54 -1.04 -18.50 15.58
C PRO A 54 0.31 -19.04 15.07
N SER A 55 0.49 -19.12 13.75
CA SER A 55 1.76 -19.50 13.11
C SER A 55 2.81 -18.40 13.13
N GLY A 56 2.45 -17.20 13.59
CA GLY A 56 3.33 -16.05 13.67
C GLY A 56 3.39 -15.23 12.38
N TRP A 57 3.76 -13.96 12.56
CA TRP A 57 3.82 -12.97 11.48
C TRP A 57 4.93 -13.27 10.47
N GLN A 58 4.55 -13.32 9.19
CA GLN A 58 5.48 -13.60 8.07
C GLN A 58 5.84 -12.36 7.26
N GLY A 59 5.32 -11.18 7.63
CA GLY A 59 5.50 -9.95 6.85
C GLY A 59 6.77 -9.17 7.14
N GLY A 60 7.56 -9.53 8.16
CA GLY A 60 8.77 -8.81 8.52
C GLY A 60 9.88 -8.99 7.48
N ASN A 61 10.44 -7.87 6.98
CA ASN A 61 11.43 -7.86 5.89
C ASN A 61 11.08 -8.87 4.77
N TRP A 62 9.86 -8.77 4.27
CA TRP A 62 9.25 -9.79 3.44
C TRP A 62 10.10 -10.06 2.19
N GLU A 63 10.44 -11.33 1.97
CA GLU A 63 11.34 -11.81 0.91
C GLU A 63 12.72 -11.12 0.87
N ASN A 64 13.19 -10.60 2.02
CA ASN A 64 14.42 -9.82 2.13
C ASN A 64 14.44 -8.54 1.28
N ARG A 65 13.27 -7.95 1.03
CA ARG A 65 13.11 -6.76 0.17
C ARG A 65 13.18 -5.43 0.92
N GLY A 66 13.31 -5.45 2.24
CA GLY A 66 13.37 -4.24 3.08
C GLY A 66 12.00 -3.69 3.51
N TYR A 67 10.90 -4.35 3.14
CA TYR A 67 9.53 -3.93 3.46
C TYR A 67 8.89 -4.84 4.51
N ASN A 68 8.07 -4.24 5.37
CA ASN A 68 7.25 -4.94 6.34
C ASN A 68 5.80 -4.94 5.88
N ILE A 69 5.19 -6.13 5.75
CA ILE A 69 3.79 -6.25 5.31
C ILE A 69 2.90 -6.51 6.53
N PHE A 70 1.90 -5.66 6.75
CA PHE A 70 0.95 -5.78 7.85
C PHE A 70 -0.44 -6.02 7.30
N SER A 71 -1.17 -6.97 7.89
CA SER A 71 -2.59 -7.16 7.58
C SER A 71 -3.53 -7.00 8.75
N TYR A 72 -4.69 -6.42 8.45
CA TYR A 72 -5.81 -6.21 9.37
C TYR A 72 -7.11 -6.62 8.67
N PHE A 73 -7.97 -7.35 9.39
CA PHE A 73 -9.20 -7.92 8.85
C PHE A 73 -10.09 -8.45 10.00
N PRO A 74 -11.41 -8.56 9.77
CA PRO A 74 -12.32 -9.13 10.75
C PRO A 74 -12.28 -10.66 10.74
N GLU A 75 -12.66 -11.26 11.86
CA GLU A 75 -12.88 -12.71 11.99
C GLU A 75 -14.37 -13.06 11.87
N PHE A 76 -14.65 -14.27 11.37
CA PHE A 76 -16.01 -14.79 11.18
C PHE A 76 -16.18 -16.14 11.89
N PRO A 77 -16.08 -16.20 13.23
CA PRO A 77 -16.10 -17.46 13.97
C PRO A 77 -17.41 -18.21 13.76
N GLY A 78 -17.31 -19.48 13.38
CA GLY A 78 -18.47 -20.35 13.17
C GLY A 78 -19.24 -20.11 11.87
N ILE A 79 -18.79 -19.20 10.99
CA ILE A 79 -19.43 -18.94 9.69
C ILE A 79 -18.49 -19.36 8.55
N ASN A 80 -18.78 -20.52 7.97
CA ASN A 80 -17.94 -21.12 6.93
C ASN A 80 -18.47 -20.90 5.50
N SER A 81 -19.61 -20.21 5.34
CA SER A 81 -20.23 -19.94 4.04
C SER A 81 -21.01 -18.62 4.07
N PRO A 82 -21.16 -17.93 2.91
CA PRO A 82 -22.00 -16.74 2.83
C PRO A 82 -23.46 -17.03 3.22
N PRO A 83 -24.19 -16.03 3.77
CA PRO A 83 -23.71 -14.69 4.11
C PRO A 83 -22.85 -14.70 5.37
N TYR A 84 -21.68 -14.04 5.31
CA TYR A 84 -20.71 -13.99 6.40
C TYR A 84 -21.06 -12.96 7.48
N GLY A 85 -21.87 -11.95 7.15
CA GLY A 85 -22.31 -10.92 8.10
C GLY A 85 -21.20 -9.93 8.46
N ARG A 86 -21.28 -9.35 9.66
CA ARG A 86 -20.45 -8.24 10.13
C ARG A 86 -18.99 -8.63 10.42
N GLY A 87 -18.79 -9.84 10.97
CA GLY A 87 -17.52 -10.22 11.56
C GLY A 87 -17.24 -9.50 12.88
N GLN A 88 -16.05 -9.72 13.43
CA GLN A 88 -15.58 -9.14 14.68
C GLN A 88 -14.07 -8.83 14.64
N GLY A 89 -13.63 -7.81 15.39
CA GLY A 89 -12.21 -7.38 15.44
C GLY A 89 -11.92 -6.21 14.51
N ASP A 90 -10.65 -5.96 14.18
CA ASP A 90 -10.29 -4.82 13.32
C ASP A 90 -10.98 -4.94 11.94
N PHE A 91 -11.50 -3.81 11.44
CA PHE A 91 -12.25 -3.72 10.18
C PHE A 91 -13.50 -4.59 10.19
N GLU A 92 -14.34 -4.50 11.23
CA GLU A 92 -15.70 -5.04 11.14
C GLU A 92 -16.40 -4.48 9.89
N VAL A 93 -17.35 -5.23 9.32
CA VAL A 93 -18.14 -4.74 8.18
C VAL A 93 -19.21 -3.77 8.69
N ASP A 94 -18.73 -2.61 9.10
CA ASP A 94 -19.44 -1.49 9.70
C ASP A 94 -18.69 -0.21 9.29
N TYR A 95 -19.41 0.80 8.80
CA TYR A 95 -18.75 2.00 8.27
C TYR A 95 -17.99 2.80 9.33
N GLN A 96 -18.50 2.84 10.56
CA GLN A 96 -17.89 3.60 11.64
C GLN A 96 -16.59 2.92 12.08
N ASP A 97 -16.66 1.62 12.32
CA ASP A 97 -15.53 0.79 12.71
C ASP A 97 -14.45 0.75 11.62
N ALA A 98 -14.82 0.47 10.37
CA ALA A 98 -13.88 0.45 9.25
C ALA A 98 -13.16 1.79 9.06
N SER A 99 -13.83 2.93 9.27
CA SER A 99 -13.19 4.24 9.19
C SER A 99 -12.26 4.50 10.38
N ALA A 100 -12.71 4.19 11.60
CA ALA A 100 -11.92 4.36 12.81
C ALA A 100 -10.64 3.53 12.77
N ASP A 101 -10.75 2.27 12.36
CA ASP A 101 -9.62 1.36 12.23
C ASP A 101 -8.68 1.76 11.11
N PHE A 102 -9.20 2.14 9.95
CA PHE A 102 -8.36 2.63 8.86
C PHE A 102 -7.48 3.78 9.31
N TRP A 103 -8.07 4.83 9.91
CA TRP A 103 -7.32 6.03 10.30
C TRP A 103 -6.37 5.79 11.47
N ARG A 104 -6.74 4.92 12.42
CA ARG A 104 -5.84 4.48 13.49
C ARG A 104 -4.64 3.73 12.91
N VAL A 105 -4.87 2.71 12.09
CA VAL A 105 -3.81 1.84 11.55
C VAL A 105 -2.86 2.61 10.64
N VAL A 106 -3.35 3.47 9.76
CA VAL A 106 -2.45 4.28 8.92
C VAL A 106 -1.70 5.34 9.74
N GLY A 107 -2.30 5.87 10.82
CA GLY A 107 -1.62 6.75 11.75
C GLY A 107 -0.45 6.08 12.48
N ASP A 108 -0.61 4.80 12.85
CA ASP A 108 0.43 4.02 13.52
C ASP A 108 1.52 3.51 12.54
N LEU A 109 1.11 3.03 11.36
CA LEU A 109 2.02 2.40 10.40
C LEU A 109 2.70 3.38 9.44
N GLN A 110 2.04 4.50 9.13
CA GLN A 110 2.45 5.45 8.09
C GLN A 110 2.90 4.74 6.79
N PRO A 111 2.03 3.93 6.16
CA PRO A 111 2.44 2.98 5.14
C PRO A 111 2.86 3.66 3.83
N VAL A 112 3.94 3.16 3.22
CA VAL A 112 4.40 3.60 1.89
C VAL A 112 3.49 3.11 0.77
N ALA A 113 2.71 2.06 1.03
CA ALA A 113 1.67 1.61 0.11
C ALA A 113 0.52 0.90 0.83
N ILE A 114 -0.69 0.98 0.27
CA ILE A 114 -1.92 0.37 0.80
C ILE A 114 -2.64 -0.42 -0.29
N ILE A 115 -3.01 -1.67 0.00
CA ILE A 115 -3.98 -2.42 -0.81
C ILE A 115 -5.13 -2.86 0.08
N THR A 116 -6.34 -2.42 -0.22
CA THR A 116 -7.53 -2.97 0.44
C THR A 116 -8.12 -4.08 -0.43
N PHE A 117 -8.51 -5.18 0.18
CA PHE A 117 -9.15 -6.30 -0.49
C PHE A 117 -10.58 -6.48 -0.01
N SER A 118 -11.46 -6.91 -0.89
CA SER A 118 -12.79 -7.37 -0.48
C SER A 118 -13.32 -8.46 -1.41
N ARG A 119 -14.40 -9.11 -1.00
CA ARG A 119 -14.99 -10.21 -1.76
C ARG A 119 -15.91 -9.66 -2.86
N GLY A 120 -15.60 -10.00 -4.11
CA GLY A 120 -16.41 -9.68 -5.28
C GLY A 120 -17.48 -10.73 -5.57
N GLY A 121 -17.84 -10.89 -6.85
CA GLY A 121 -18.92 -11.77 -7.31
C GLY A 121 -18.82 -13.22 -6.80
N VAL A 122 -19.96 -13.81 -6.37
CA VAL A 122 -19.97 -15.10 -5.65
C VAL A 122 -19.61 -16.32 -6.50
N ASN A 123 -19.85 -16.26 -7.82
CA ASN A 123 -19.71 -17.38 -8.75
C ASN A 123 -18.61 -17.13 -9.80
N ASN A 124 -17.51 -16.47 -9.40
CA ASN A 124 -16.37 -16.24 -10.29
C ASN A 124 -15.03 -16.47 -9.57
N SER A 125 -14.00 -16.79 -10.34
CA SER A 125 -12.61 -16.74 -9.90
C SER A 125 -11.94 -15.55 -10.57
N SER A 126 -11.80 -14.44 -9.84
CA SER A 126 -11.36 -13.16 -10.41
C SER A 126 -10.45 -12.37 -9.48
N TRP A 127 -9.64 -11.51 -10.10
CA TRP A 127 -8.79 -10.52 -9.43
C TRP A 127 -9.07 -9.16 -10.10
N GLU A 128 -10.00 -8.43 -9.53
CA GLU A 128 -10.59 -7.22 -10.10
C GLU A 128 -9.93 -6.00 -9.47
N LEU A 129 -9.02 -5.36 -10.20
CA LEU A 129 -8.36 -4.16 -9.72
C LEU A 129 -9.25 -2.95 -9.98
N GLU A 130 -9.70 -2.27 -8.93
CA GLU A 130 -10.56 -1.09 -9.04
C GLU A 130 -9.74 0.12 -9.52
N SER A 131 -10.07 0.65 -10.69
CA SER A 131 -9.30 1.80 -11.24
C SER A 131 -9.53 3.11 -10.48
N ARG A 132 -10.64 3.19 -9.76
CA ARG A 132 -11.06 4.39 -9.05
C ARG A 132 -12.14 4.07 -8.02
N ALA A 133 -12.22 4.89 -7.00
CA ALA A 133 -13.27 4.90 -6.00
C ALA A 133 -13.99 6.26 -6.00
N ARG A 134 -15.23 6.29 -5.54
CA ARG A 134 -16.03 7.50 -5.37
C ARG A 134 -16.54 7.62 -3.95
N LYS A 135 -16.63 8.86 -3.47
CA LYS A 135 -17.36 9.17 -2.25
C LYS A 135 -18.84 9.33 -2.58
N LEU A 136 -19.70 8.44 -2.09
CA LEU A 136 -21.15 8.61 -2.22
C LEU A 136 -21.69 9.59 -1.17
N PRO A 137 -22.83 10.27 -1.46
CA PRO A 137 -23.60 10.94 -0.41
C PRO A 137 -23.87 9.99 0.76
N LEU A 138 -23.83 10.49 2.00
CA LEU A 138 -23.89 9.65 3.22
C LEU A 138 -25.13 8.73 3.25
N ASN A 139 -26.27 9.19 2.74
CA ASN A 139 -27.51 8.42 2.67
C ASN A 139 -27.60 7.43 1.49
N SER A 140 -26.65 7.47 0.56
CA SER A 140 -26.64 6.68 -0.68
C SER A 140 -25.79 5.41 -0.57
N TRP A 141 -25.04 5.25 0.53
CA TRP A 141 -24.37 3.99 0.87
C TRP A 141 -25.40 2.90 1.15
N THR A 142 -25.11 1.67 0.73
CA THR A 142 -25.91 0.49 1.07
C THR A 142 -25.80 0.23 2.58
N PRO A 143 -26.92 0.00 3.31
CA PRO A 143 -26.89 -0.29 4.74
C PRO A 143 -25.99 -1.47 5.10
N ASP A 144 -25.13 -1.30 6.09
CA ASP A 144 -24.34 -2.40 6.68
C ASP A 144 -25.13 -3.15 7.77
N TYR A 145 -24.42 -3.83 8.66
CA TYR A 145 -25.00 -4.71 9.66
C TYR A 145 -25.25 -4.09 11.04
N LEU A 146 -24.72 -2.90 11.35
CA LEU A 146 -24.79 -2.32 12.69
C LEU A 146 -25.21 -0.85 12.66
N ALA A 147 -26.13 -0.48 13.55
CA ALA A 147 -26.59 0.91 13.60
C ALA A 147 -25.50 1.81 14.21
N PRO A 148 -25.22 2.99 13.62
CA PRO A 148 -25.84 3.56 12.42
C PRO A 148 -25.35 2.93 11.11
N THR A 149 -26.26 2.33 10.32
CA THR A 149 -25.87 1.44 9.20
C THR A 149 -25.31 2.11 7.95
N ARG A 150 -24.99 3.40 8.03
CA ARG A 150 -24.43 4.22 6.96
C ARG A 150 -23.43 5.19 7.56
N PRO A 151 -22.45 5.70 6.78
CA PRO A 151 -21.50 6.68 7.25
C PRO A 151 -22.20 7.88 7.89
N THR A 152 -21.75 8.28 9.07
CA THR A 152 -22.32 9.39 9.84
C THR A 152 -21.55 10.70 9.59
N PRO A 153 -22.15 11.87 9.87
CA PRO A 153 -21.52 13.17 9.61
C PRO A 153 -20.21 13.44 10.38
N ASP A 154 -19.92 12.67 11.43
CA ASP A 154 -18.71 12.76 12.24
C ASP A 154 -17.52 11.95 11.67
N LEU A 155 -17.75 11.06 10.69
CA LEU A 155 -16.66 10.35 10.04
C LEU A 155 -15.86 11.28 9.11
N PRO A 156 -14.54 11.11 8.99
CA PRO A 156 -13.69 11.98 8.15
C PRO A 156 -14.21 12.14 6.71
N ILE A 157 -14.69 11.04 6.11
CA ILE A 157 -15.25 11.02 4.74
C ILE A 157 -16.45 11.94 4.55
N ALA A 158 -17.16 12.35 5.61
CA ALA A 158 -18.28 13.28 5.50
C ALA A 158 -17.86 14.66 4.99
N SER A 159 -16.60 15.05 5.23
CA SER A 159 -16.02 16.30 4.74
C SER A 159 -15.66 16.30 3.24
N GLU A 160 -15.56 15.11 2.63
CA GLU A 160 -15.21 14.97 1.23
C GLU A 160 -16.41 15.30 0.33
N PRO A 161 -16.21 15.92 -0.84
CA PRO A 161 -17.32 16.25 -1.75
C PRO A 161 -18.05 15.01 -2.27
N ASP A 162 -19.37 15.07 -2.35
CA ASP A 162 -20.18 14.01 -2.94
C ASP A 162 -19.76 13.75 -4.40
N ASN A 163 -19.68 12.46 -4.74
CA ASN A 163 -19.21 11.94 -6.02
C ASN A 163 -17.78 12.31 -6.39
N PHE A 164 -16.97 12.80 -5.46
CA PHE A 164 -15.54 12.98 -5.70
C PHE A 164 -14.91 11.63 -6.03
N ILE A 165 -14.11 11.58 -7.10
CA ILE A 165 -13.45 10.37 -7.58
C ILE A 165 -11.98 10.43 -7.21
N ARG A 166 -11.48 9.34 -6.63
CA ARG A 166 -10.05 9.12 -6.39
C ARG A 166 -9.58 7.94 -7.22
N PHE A 167 -8.50 8.15 -7.96
CA PHE A 167 -7.92 7.11 -8.81
C PHE A 167 -6.98 6.24 -7.98
N SER A 168 -6.98 4.94 -8.27
CA SER A 168 -5.99 4.01 -7.73
C SER A 168 -4.60 4.41 -8.23
N SER A 169 -3.63 4.43 -7.31
CA SER A 169 -2.21 4.62 -7.64
C SER A 169 -1.41 3.31 -7.58
N LEU A 170 -2.09 2.16 -7.55
CA LEU A 170 -1.43 0.87 -7.72
C LEU A 170 -0.83 0.72 -9.13
N PRO A 171 0.24 -0.06 -9.34
CA PRO A 171 0.74 -0.44 -10.67
C PRO A 171 -0.21 -1.48 -11.31
N MET A 172 -1.40 -1.03 -11.69
CA MET A 172 -2.53 -1.91 -11.98
C MET A 172 -2.30 -2.82 -13.19
N VAL A 173 -1.65 -2.30 -14.22
CA VAL A 173 -1.36 -3.04 -15.46
C VAL A 173 -0.38 -4.17 -15.15
N GLU A 174 0.68 -3.84 -14.43
CA GLU A 174 1.72 -4.77 -14.02
C GLU A 174 1.15 -5.84 -13.09
N ILE A 175 0.34 -5.46 -12.09
CA ILE A 175 -0.29 -6.42 -11.18
C ILE A 175 -1.23 -7.35 -11.95
N ARG A 176 -2.10 -6.81 -12.81
CA ARG A 176 -3.02 -7.61 -13.63
C ARG A 176 -2.24 -8.66 -14.44
N ASP A 177 -1.21 -8.21 -15.15
CA ASP A 177 -0.44 -9.05 -16.05
C ASP A 177 0.37 -10.10 -15.27
N ALA A 178 0.96 -9.73 -14.12
CA ALA A 178 1.68 -10.66 -13.27
C ALA A 178 0.78 -11.75 -12.68
N VAL A 179 -0.42 -11.40 -12.19
CA VAL A 179 -1.39 -12.37 -11.65
C VAL A 179 -1.91 -13.29 -12.76
N ALA A 180 -2.18 -12.75 -13.96
CA ALA A 180 -2.57 -13.56 -15.10
C ALA A 180 -1.45 -14.54 -15.52
N ALA A 181 -0.20 -14.08 -15.56
CA ALA A 181 0.97 -14.88 -15.91
C ALA A 181 1.28 -15.98 -14.88
N ALA A 182 0.88 -15.81 -13.62
CA ALA A 182 1.08 -16.80 -12.56
C ALA A 182 0.27 -18.11 -12.76
N GLY A 183 -0.69 -18.13 -13.69
CA GLY A 183 -1.40 -19.36 -14.07
C GLY A 183 -2.27 -19.96 -12.96
N LEU A 184 -2.78 -19.12 -12.05
CA LEU A 184 -3.49 -19.55 -10.84
C LEU A 184 -4.98 -19.92 -11.06
N GLY A 185 -5.45 -19.90 -12.32
CA GLY A 185 -6.88 -20.08 -12.63
C GLY A 185 -7.75 -18.90 -12.16
N ILE A 186 -7.18 -17.69 -12.13
CA ILE A 186 -7.85 -16.45 -11.74
C ILE A 186 -7.93 -15.54 -12.96
N ASN A 187 -9.12 -14.99 -13.24
CA ASN A 187 -9.29 -13.96 -14.25
C ASN A 187 -8.92 -12.58 -13.69
N ALA A 188 -7.72 -12.09 -14.00
CA ALA A 188 -7.26 -10.77 -13.56
C ALA A 188 -7.62 -9.68 -14.57
N PHE A 189 -8.24 -8.59 -14.12
CA PHE A 189 -8.61 -7.45 -14.98
C PHE A 189 -8.69 -6.15 -14.19
N ILE A 190 -8.66 -5.02 -14.90
CA ILE A 190 -8.85 -3.69 -14.32
C ILE A 190 -10.32 -3.31 -14.53
N ASP A 191 -11.07 -3.11 -13.43
CA ASP A 191 -12.41 -2.55 -13.54
C ASP A 191 -12.34 -1.03 -13.71
N SER A 192 -12.93 -0.58 -14.80
CA SER A 192 -13.13 0.83 -15.14
C SER A 192 -14.60 1.15 -15.41
N SER A 193 -15.50 0.23 -15.04
CA SER A 193 -16.94 0.36 -15.17
C SER A 193 -17.49 1.53 -14.36
N ASN A 194 -18.76 1.85 -14.59
CA ASN A 194 -19.49 2.84 -13.79
C ASN A 194 -20.07 2.23 -12.50
N ASN A 195 -19.80 0.96 -12.22
CA ASN A 195 -20.17 0.32 -10.97
C ASN A 195 -19.17 0.64 -9.86
N PHE A 196 -17.91 0.94 -10.19
CA PHE A 196 -16.81 1.11 -9.23
C PHE A 196 -16.72 -0.14 -8.33
N GLY A 197 -16.16 -0.01 -7.12
CA GLY A 197 -16.23 -1.05 -6.09
C GLY A 197 -17.62 -1.24 -5.47
N GLY A 198 -18.69 -0.77 -6.13
CA GLY A 198 -20.07 -0.86 -5.69
C GLY A 198 -20.56 0.34 -4.89
N THR A 199 -21.34 0.06 -3.84
CA THR A 199 -21.95 1.08 -2.95
C THR A 199 -21.89 0.66 -1.48
N PHE A 200 -21.05 -0.32 -1.17
CA PHE A 200 -20.93 -0.91 0.17
C PHE A 200 -19.55 -0.65 0.77
N VAL A 201 -19.21 -1.33 1.87
CA VAL A 201 -17.94 -1.13 2.59
C VAL A 201 -16.68 -1.32 1.72
N SER A 202 -16.76 -2.13 0.66
CA SER A 202 -15.70 -2.31 -0.33
C SER A 202 -15.31 -1.00 -1.02
N GLU A 203 -16.29 -0.28 -1.56
CA GLU A 203 -16.06 1.03 -2.19
C GLU A 203 -15.61 2.07 -1.16
N PHE A 204 -16.17 2.02 0.05
CA PHE A 204 -15.82 2.91 1.14
C PHE A 204 -14.34 2.81 1.53
N THR A 205 -13.82 1.59 1.67
CA THR A 205 -12.41 1.35 1.98
C THR A 205 -11.48 1.54 0.79
N SER A 206 -11.97 1.27 -0.43
CA SER A 206 -11.29 1.64 -1.68
C SER A 206 -11.02 3.15 -1.73
N TYR A 207 -12.02 3.96 -1.34
CA TYR A 207 -11.90 5.40 -1.25
C TYR A 207 -10.87 5.83 -0.19
N HIS A 208 -10.93 5.27 1.01
CA HIS A 208 -9.98 5.58 2.09
C HIS A 208 -8.52 5.26 1.70
N SER A 209 -8.28 4.11 1.07
CA SER A 209 -6.97 3.71 0.56
C SER A 209 -6.40 4.72 -0.43
N SER A 210 -7.20 5.08 -1.45
CA SER A 210 -6.80 6.06 -2.46
C SER A 210 -6.68 7.48 -1.89
N TRP A 211 -7.51 7.81 -0.88
CA TRP A 211 -7.48 9.09 -0.19
C TRP A 211 -6.19 9.27 0.60
N TYR A 212 -5.79 8.29 1.40
CA TYR A 212 -4.53 8.34 2.14
C TYR A 212 -3.33 8.52 1.19
N ALA A 213 -3.25 7.73 0.11
CA ALA A 213 -2.18 7.86 -0.87
C ALA A 213 -2.17 9.24 -1.55
N ASN A 214 -3.33 9.84 -1.82
CA ASN A 214 -3.39 11.21 -2.37
C ASN A 214 -2.94 12.27 -1.37
N LEU A 215 -3.36 12.15 -0.10
CA LEU A 215 -2.97 13.07 0.98
C LEU A 215 -1.46 13.09 1.19
N HIS A 216 -0.84 11.92 1.14
CA HIS A 216 0.59 11.73 1.40
C HIS A 216 1.36 11.44 0.12
N SER A 217 1.02 12.08 -1.00
CA SER A 217 1.69 11.84 -2.29
C SER A 217 3.02 12.59 -2.45
N ASP A 218 3.29 13.58 -1.59
CA ASP A 218 4.52 14.38 -1.60
C ASP A 218 5.71 13.55 -1.04
N PRO A 219 6.81 13.38 -1.79
CA PRO A 219 8.01 12.68 -1.30
C PRO A 219 8.68 13.30 -0.07
N SER A 220 8.35 14.54 0.27
CA SER A 220 8.81 15.22 1.49
C SER A 220 7.91 15.01 2.71
N ASP A 221 6.73 14.40 2.53
CA ASP A 221 5.85 14.03 3.63
C ASP A 221 6.47 12.87 4.44
N PRO A 222 6.62 12.98 5.78
CA PRO A 222 7.11 11.87 6.60
C PRO A 222 6.19 10.63 6.55
N ALA A 223 4.93 10.78 6.14
CA ALA A 223 3.99 9.69 5.94
C ALA A 223 3.83 9.32 4.45
N TRP A 224 4.81 9.67 3.60
CA TRP A 224 4.77 9.47 2.15
C TRP A 224 4.23 8.08 1.76
N CYS A 225 3.19 8.09 0.95
CA CYS A 225 2.46 6.93 0.47
C CYS A 225 2.41 6.97 -1.05
N VAL A 226 3.17 6.09 -1.67
CA VAL A 226 3.37 6.02 -3.12
C VAL A 226 2.14 5.48 -3.82
N ALA A 227 1.48 4.49 -3.22
CA ALA A 227 0.44 3.72 -3.89
C ALA A 227 -0.71 3.36 -2.94
N GLY A 228 -1.94 3.56 -3.39
CA GLY A 228 -3.17 3.19 -2.70
C GLY A 228 -4.22 2.72 -3.70
N GLY A 229 -4.92 1.63 -3.39
CA GLY A 229 -6.04 1.16 -4.19
C GLY A 229 -6.79 -0.01 -3.57
N HIS A 230 -7.65 -0.62 -4.38
CA HIS A 230 -8.52 -1.74 -3.99
C HIS A 230 -8.52 -2.85 -5.02
N ILE A 231 -8.70 -4.08 -4.52
CA ILE A 231 -8.86 -5.27 -5.37
C ILE A 231 -10.04 -6.12 -4.85
N HIS A 232 -11.04 -6.32 -5.71
CA HIS A 232 -12.08 -7.30 -5.50
C HIS A 232 -11.57 -8.71 -5.85
N VAL A 233 -11.83 -9.68 -4.96
CA VAL A 233 -11.45 -11.08 -5.16
C VAL A 233 -12.69 -11.93 -5.34
N GLY A 234 -12.73 -12.68 -6.43
CA GLY A 234 -13.86 -13.53 -6.78
C GLY A 234 -14.22 -14.53 -5.68
N GLY A 235 -15.52 -14.67 -5.41
CA GLY A 235 -16.03 -15.50 -4.31
C GLY A 235 -15.84 -17.00 -4.50
N SER A 236 -15.44 -17.46 -5.69
CA SER A 236 -15.03 -18.83 -5.98
C SER A 236 -13.52 -19.01 -6.11
N THR A 237 -12.71 -17.94 -5.96
CA THR A 237 -11.25 -18.06 -5.89
C THR A 237 -10.86 -18.73 -4.57
N SER A 238 -10.07 -19.80 -4.64
CA SER A 238 -9.64 -20.53 -3.44
C SER A 238 -8.71 -19.67 -2.57
N VAL A 239 -8.69 -19.93 -1.26
CA VAL A 239 -7.74 -19.28 -0.33
C VAL A 239 -6.30 -19.49 -0.80
N ALA A 240 -5.94 -20.70 -1.22
CA ALA A 240 -4.58 -20.98 -1.72
C ALA A 240 -4.22 -20.15 -2.96
N ALA A 241 -5.10 -20.07 -3.97
CA ALA A 241 -4.84 -19.31 -5.18
C ALA A 241 -4.80 -17.79 -4.89
N SER A 242 -5.70 -17.31 -4.04
CA SER A 242 -5.74 -15.89 -3.64
C SER A 242 -4.57 -15.48 -2.75
N THR A 243 -4.04 -16.36 -1.89
CA THR A 243 -2.79 -16.11 -1.16
C THR A 243 -1.62 -15.95 -2.13
N LEU A 244 -1.49 -16.83 -3.13
CA LEU A 244 -0.44 -16.71 -4.13
C LEU A 244 -0.61 -15.45 -4.99
N ALA A 245 -1.83 -15.10 -5.40
CA ALA A 245 -2.11 -13.87 -6.13
C ALA A 245 -1.80 -12.61 -5.32
N THR A 246 -2.06 -12.64 -4.00
CA THR A 246 -1.66 -11.57 -3.07
C THR A 246 -0.14 -11.40 -3.06
N GLN A 247 0.62 -12.50 -2.97
CA GLN A 247 2.09 -12.43 -3.00
C GLN A 247 2.62 -11.90 -4.34
N VAL A 248 2.05 -12.33 -5.48
CA VAL A 248 2.40 -11.79 -6.81
C VAL A 248 2.11 -10.30 -6.89
N THR A 249 0.96 -9.88 -6.37
CA THR A 249 0.56 -8.46 -6.29
C THR A 249 1.55 -7.67 -5.44
N LEU A 250 1.93 -8.17 -4.26
CA LEU A 250 2.89 -7.53 -3.37
C LEU A 250 4.28 -7.40 -4.02
N ARG A 251 4.79 -8.45 -4.67
CA ARG A 251 6.08 -8.36 -5.39
C ARG A 251 6.06 -7.26 -6.45
N THR A 252 4.99 -7.21 -7.22
CA THR A 252 4.81 -6.22 -8.29
C THR A 252 4.67 -4.80 -7.73
N LEU A 253 3.92 -4.64 -6.63
CA LEU A 253 3.81 -3.36 -5.93
C LEU A 253 5.17 -2.92 -5.39
N ILE A 254 5.95 -3.81 -4.78
CA ILE A 254 7.25 -3.46 -4.24
C ILE A 254 8.22 -3.08 -5.38
N ASP A 255 8.18 -3.77 -6.54
CA ASP A 255 8.98 -3.36 -7.72
C ASP A 255 8.64 -1.94 -8.17
N HIS A 256 7.36 -1.57 -8.11
CA HIS A 256 6.92 -0.20 -8.40
C HIS A 256 7.40 0.80 -7.34
N VAL A 257 7.27 0.48 -6.05
CA VAL A 257 7.76 1.34 -4.97
C VAL A 257 9.27 1.54 -5.09
N ASP A 258 10.05 0.48 -5.33
CA ASP A 258 11.51 0.53 -5.54
C ASP A 258 11.92 1.40 -6.75
N SER A 259 11.02 1.59 -7.73
CA SER A 259 11.26 2.46 -8.89
C SER A 259 11.09 3.95 -8.59
N ILE A 260 10.42 4.29 -7.48
CA ILE A 260 10.09 5.66 -7.05
C ILE A 260 10.91 6.05 -5.82
N VAL A 261 11.06 5.10 -4.91
CA VAL A 261 11.71 5.23 -3.61
C VAL A 261 13.09 4.58 -3.70
N PRO A 262 14.18 5.26 -3.29
CA PRO A 262 15.48 4.61 -3.18
C PRO A 262 15.36 3.37 -2.28
N ALA A 263 15.68 2.20 -2.83
CA ALA A 263 15.51 0.92 -2.13
C ALA A 263 16.12 0.97 -0.72
N PRO A 264 15.38 0.54 0.32
CA PRO A 264 15.90 0.50 1.69
C PRO A 264 17.12 -0.41 1.76
N GLY A 265 18.32 0.17 1.93
CA GLY A 265 19.59 -0.57 1.96
C GLY A 265 20.52 -0.36 0.77
N GLY A 266 20.14 0.46 -0.21
CA GLY A 266 21.02 0.96 -1.27
C GLY A 266 22.00 2.03 -0.76
N CYS A 267 22.85 1.71 0.22
CA CYS A 267 24.00 2.55 0.53
C CYS A 267 24.83 2.67 -0.76
N SER A 268 24.82 3.86 -1.34
CA SER A 268 25.60 4.21 -2.54
C SER A 268 27.09 3.99 -2.27
N LEU A 269 27.59 2.82 -2.65
CA LEU A 269 29.01 2.48 -2.80
C LEU A 269 29.59 3.23 -4.02
N PHE A 270 29.54 4.55 -4.03
CA PHE A 270 30.10 5.38 -5.12
C PHE A 270 31.04 6.50 -4.65
N ALA A 271 31.51 6.45 -3.40
CA ALA A 271 32.44 7.48 -2.89
C ALA A 271 33.90 7.04 -2.67
N SER A 272 34.23 5.75 -2.78
CA SER A 272 35.56 5.24 -2.38
C SER A 272 36.56 4.95 -3.50
N THR A 273 36.19 5.05 -4.78
CA THR A 273 37.12 4.74 -5.89
C THR A 273 37.95 5.93 -6.40
N LEU A 274 37.61 7.17 -6.06
CA LEU A 274 38.33 8.37 -6.57
C LEU A 274 39.54 8.80 -5.71
N LEU A 275 39.69 8.32 -4.48
CA LEU A 275 40.82 8.69 -3.60
C LEU A 275 42.08 7.84 -3.81
N LEU A 276 42.01 6.70 -4.50
CA LEU A 276 43.16 5.82 -4.73
C LEU A 276 43.93 6.13 -6.04
N ALA A 277 43.35 6.89 -6.97
CA ALA A 277 44.02 7.28 -8.22
C ALA A 277 44.97 8.49 -8.05
N ALA A 278 44.80 9.30 -7.01
CA ALA A 278 45.58 10.54 -6.82
C ALA A 278 46.96 10.33 -6.17
N ARG A 279 47.27 9.13 -5.65
CA ARG A 279 48.54 8.87 -4.93
C ARG A 279 49.68 8.29 -5.76
N ARG A 280 49.51 8.09 -7.08
CA ARG A 280 50.50 7.40 -7.93
C ARG A 280 51.25 8.24 -8.96
N ARG A 281 51.30 9.57 -8.83
CA ARG A 281 52.15 10.41 -9.68
C ARG A 281 52.89 11.50 -8.90
N ARG A 282 53.96 11.11 -8.18
CA ARG A 282 55.13 11.97 -7.92
C ARG A 282 56.39 11.12 -7.83
N HIS A 283 56.94 10.79 -8.99
CA HIS A 283 58.37 10.50 -9.19
C HIS A 283 58.73 11.14 -10.53
N VAL A 284 59.40 12.30 -10.48
CA VAL A 284 60.65 12.71 -11.15
C VAL A 284 61.04 14.03 -10.50
#